data_AF-A0A7D6GUP3-F1
#
_entry.id   AF-A0A7D6GUP3-F1
#
_cell.length_a   1.000
_cell.length_b   1.000
_cell.length_c   1.000
_cell.angle_alpha   90.00
_cell.angle_beta   90.00
_cell.angle_gamma   90.00
#
_symmetry.space_group_name_H-M   'P 1'
#
loop_
_entity.id
_entity.type
_entity.pdbx_description
1 polymer ?
#
loop_
_entity_poly.entity_id
_entity_poly.type
_entity_poly.pdbx_seq_one_letter_code
_entity_poly.pdbx_strand_id
1 'polypeptide(L)'
;MSHPVRDVRRRIQTDHASIVDGINSCADAVADPWDTSRTTDSQTVADGLHRLLEEAGILEALPGVLADVIEASGYDLPVSPVAGPPYVVVTSRGPVLRATIDPGRLVIRFDAFEVVRDSDPDRPPAYRRLDGIRLEVSLE
;
A
#
# COMPACT_ATOMS: atom_id res chain seq x y z
N MET A 1 -4.25 -7.21 -18.55
CA MET A 1 -3.04 -6.90 -17.76
C MET A 1 -1.86 -6.90 -18.71
N SER A 2 -1.14 -5.79 -18.79
CA SER A 2 0.12 -5.68 -19.51
C SER A 2 1.20 -6.56 -18.83
N HIS A 3 2.22 -6.98 -19.57
CA HIS A 3 3.33 -7.78 -19.03
C HIS A 3 4.01 -7.12 -17.82
N PRO A 4 4.33 -5.80 -17.84
CA PRO A 4 4.94 -5.11 -16.71
C PRO A 4 4.15 -5.23 -15.39
N VAL A 5 2.83 -5.10 -15.45
CA VAL A 5 1.96 -5.19 -14.25
C VAL A 5 2.07 -6.58 -13.59
N ARG A 6 2.16 -7.64 -14.39
CA ARG A 6 2.32 -9.01 -13.88
C ARG A 6 3.70 -9.24 -13.28
N ASP A 7 4.73 -8.70 -13.91
CA ASP A 7 6.12 -8.87 -13.48
C ASP A 7 6.38 -8.12 -12.16
N VAL A 8 5.91 -6.86 -12.04
CA VAL A 8 5.91 -6.09 -10.78
C VAL A 8 5.20 -6.88 -9.67
N ARG A 9 3.98 -7.35 -9.94
CA ARG A 9 3.20 -8.07 -8.92
C ARG A 9 3.92 -9.33 -8.44
N ARG A 10 4.47 -10.12 -9.38
CA ARG A 10 5.21 -11.34 -9.05
C ARG A 10 6.46 -11.01 -8.22
N ARG A 11 7.24 -10.03 -8.64
CA ARG A 11 8.47 -9.57 -7.94
C ARG A 11 8.18 -9.20 -6.48
N ILE A 12 7.12 -8.43 -6.24
CA ILE A 12 6.72 -8.05 -4.87
C ILE A 12 6.37 -9.28 -4.05
N GLN A 13 5.61 -10.21 -4.61
CA GLN A 13 5.14 -11.39 -3.90
C GLN A 13 6.25 -12.42 -3.62
N THR A 14 7.29 -12.50 -4.46
CA THR A 14 8.38 -13.46 -4.29
C THR A 14 9.57 -12.87 -3.54
N ASP A 15 9.99 -11.67 -3.93
CA ASP A 15 11.28 -11.11 -3.50
C ASP A 15 11.11 -10.11 -2.36
N HIS A 16 9.90 -9.56 -2.21
CA HIS A 16 9.54 -8.61 -1.14
C HIS A 16 8.40 -9.13 -0.25
N ALA A 17 8.29 -10.45 -0.09
CA ALA A 17 7.26 -11.06 0.75
C ALA A 17 7.31 -10.55 2.20
N SER A 18 8.52 -10.34 2.75
CA SER A 18 8.69 -9.78 4.10
C SER A 18 8.12 -8.37 4.27
N ILE A 19 8.12 -7.56 3.22
CA ILE A 19 7.48 -6.24 3.22
C ILE A 19 5.97 -6.39 3.27
N VAL A 20 5.41 -7.32 2.48
CA VAL A 20 3.97 -7.60 2.49
C VAL A 20 3.53 -8.11 3.88
N ASP A 21 4.27 -9.04 4.46
CA ASP A 21 4.00 -9.59 5.80
C ASP A 21 4.15 -8.54 6.90
N GLY A 22 5.13 -7.63 6.77
CA GLY A 22 5.30 -6.49 7.64
C GLY A 22 4.09 -5.55 7.61
N ILE A 23 3.64 -5.15 6.41
CA ILE A 23 2.43 -4.31 6.24
C ILE A 23 1.21 -5.02 6.82
N ASN A 24 1.10 -6.35 6.62
CA ASN A 24 0.03 -7.16 7.18
C ASN A 24 0.00 -7.09 8.71
N SER A 25 1.15 -7.27 9.34
CA SER A 25 1.30 -7.26 10.80
C SER A 25 0.99 -5.87 11.39
N CYS A 26 1.44 -4.80 10.74
CA CYS A 26 1.09 -3.44 11.15
C CYS A 26 -0.42 -3.20 11.04
N ALA A 27 -1.07 -3.67 9.98
CA ALA A 27 -2.51 -3.51 9.81
C ALA A 27 -3.32 -4.31 10.83
N ASP A 28 -2.87 -5.51 11.20
CA ASP A 28 -3.47 -6.29 12.29
C ASP A 28 -3.37 -5.53 13.62
N ALA A 29 -2.20 -4.96 13.92
CA ALA A 29 -2.00 -4.16 15.14
C ALA A 29 -2.85 -2.88 15.18
N VAL A 30 -3.15 -2.25 14.03
CA VAL A 30 -4.10 -1.12 13.96
C VAL A 30 -5.54 -1.57 14.27
N ALA A 31 -5.92 -2.78 13.85
CA ALA A 31 -7.28 -3.30 13.97
C ALA A 31 -7.57 -4.03 15.30
N ASP A 32 -6.54 -4.58 15.95
CA ASP A 32 -6.61 -5.31 17.23
C ASP A 32 -7.42 -4.60 18.33
N PRO A 33 -7.29 -3.27 18.56
CA PRO A 33 -8.04 -2.59 19.62
C PRO A 33 -9.49 -2.26 19.24
N TRP A 34 -9.98 -2.62 18.06
CA TRP A 34 -11.33 -2.24 17.65
C TRP A 34 -12.39 -3.10 18.36
N ASP A 35 -13.33 -2.43 19.05
CA ASP A 35 -14.48 -3.08 19.69
C ASP A 35 -15.43 -3.77 18.70
N THR A 36 -15.35 -3.40 17.42
CA THR A 36 -16.16 -4.00 16.35
C THR A 36 -15.28 -4.36 15.16
N SER A 37 -15.80 -5.15 14.22
CA SER A 37 -15.07 -5.56 13.02
C SER A 37 -14.74 -4.43 12.02
N ARG A 38 -15.08 -3.16 12.34
CA ARG A 38 -14.87 -1.99 11.47
C ARG A 38 -14.80 -0.69 12.27
N THR A 39 -14.21 0.35 11.68
CA THR A 39 -14.22 1.73 12.22
C THR A 39 -14.64 2.74 11.16
N THR A 40 -15.25 3.85 11.54
CA THR A 40 -15.53 4.98 10.61
C THR A 40 -14.46 6.06 10.65
N ASP A 41 -13.49 5.94 11.55
CA ASP A 41 -12.43 6.93 11.71
C ASP A 41 -11.26 6.66 10.76
N SER A 42 -11.32 7.29 9.58
CA SER A 42 -10.28 7.14 8.56
C SER A 42 -8.92 7.71 8.97
N GLN A 43 -8.90 8.76 9.82
CA GLN A 43 -7.66 9.41 10.21
C GLN A 43 -6.92 8.53 11.21
N THR A 44 -7.61 8.01 12.21
CA THR A 44 -7.03 7.06 13.17
C THR A 44 -6.45 5.82 12.47
N VAL A 45 -7.11 5.31 11.42
CA VAL A 45 -6.57 4.20 10.61
C VAL A 45 -5.29 4.61 9.88
N ALA A 46 -5.31 5.74 9.16
CA ALA A 46 -4.17 6.19 8.37
C ALA A 46 -2.96 6.55 9.24
N ASP A 47 -3.18 7.30 10.33
CA ASP A 47 -2.14 7.75 11.25
C ASP A 47 -1.56 6.57 12.04
N GLY A 48 -2.42 5.65 12.51
CA GLY A 48 -1.99 4.42 13.18
C GLY A 48 -1.14 3.53 12.28
N LEU A 49 -1.56 3.37 11.02
CA LEU A 49 -0.80 2.61 10.04
C LEU A 49 0.52 3.29 9.69
N HIS A 50 0.53 4.61 9.48
CA HIS A 50 1.75 5.36 9.19
C HIS A 50 2.78 5.20 10.29
N ARG A 51 2.38 5.43 11.56
CA ARG A 51 3.24 5.27 12.73
C ARG A 51 3.82 3.86 12.84
N LEU A 52 3.00 2.82 12.71
CA LEU A 52 3.47 1.44 12.87
C LEU A 52 4.41 0.99 11.73
N LEU A 53 4.19 1.49 10.51
CA LEU A 53 5.10 1.22 9.39
C LEU A 53 6.44 1.91 9.55
N GLU A 54 6.46 3.13 10.08
CA GLU A 54 7.67 3.87 10.42
C GLU A 54 8.43 3.18 11.57
N GLU A 55 7.75 2.82 12.65
CA GLU A 55 8.35 2.08 13.78
C GLU A 55 8.93 0.72 13.36
N ALA A 56 8.31 0.05 12.37
CA ALA A 56 8.79 -1.21 11.83
C ALA A 56 9.91 -1.07 10.77
N GLY A 57 10.30 0.16 10.41
CA GLY A 57 11.30 0.42 9.36
C GLY A 57 10.80 0.10 7.94
N ILE A 58 9.50 -0.15 7.76
CA ILE A 58 8.91 -0.53 6.48
C ILE A 58 8.78 0.69 5.59
N LEU A 59 8.44 1.85 6.16
CA LEU A 59 8.24 3.08 5.38
C LEU A 59 9.53 3.49 4.65
N GLU A 60 10.68 3.30 5.29
CA GLU A 60 12.03 3.55 4.77
C GLU A 60 12.46 2.50 3.73
N ALA A 61 11.92 1.29 3.79
CA ALA A 61 12.21 0.22 2.84
C ALA A 61 11.39 0.32 1.55
N LEU A 62 10.17 0.88 1.61
CA LEU A 62 9.26 0.98 0.46
C LEU A 62 9.83 1.68 -0.79
N PRO A 63 10.66 2.74 -0.70
CA PRO A 63 11.32 3.31 -1.87
C PRO A 63 12.26 2.32 -2.57
N GLY A 64 12.97 1.48 -1.81
CA GLY A 64 13.83 0.44 -2.35
C GLY A 64 13.03 -0.63 -3.11
N VAL A 65 11.87 -1.02 -2.57
CA VAL A 65 10.92 -1.92 -3.26
C VAL A 65 10.46 -1.29 -4.58
N LEU A 66 10.09 0.01 -4.57
CA LEU A 66 9.65 0.72 -5.77
C LEU A 66 10.74 0.78 -6.85
N ALA A 67 11.99 1.03 -6.46
CA ALA A 67 13.11 1.04 -7.40
C ALA A 67 13.36 -0.34 -8.02
N ASP A 68 13.43 -1.39 -7.18
CA ASP A 68 13.69 -2.76 -7.65
C ASP A 68 12.61 -3.26 -8.63
N VAL A 69 11.33 -3.04 -8.33
CA VAL A 69 10.26 -3.54 -9.22
C VAL A 69 10.21 -2.80 -10.56
N ILE A 70 10.64 -1.53 -10.59
CA ILE A 70 10.73 -0.72 -11.81
C ILE A 70 11.90 -1.20 -12.67
N GLU A 71 13.07 -1.36 -12.07
CA GLU A 71 14.27 -1.90 -12.73
C GLU A 71 14.00 -3.30 -13.29
N ALA A 72 13.40 -4.18 -12.48
CA ALA A 72 13.04 -5.54 -12.89
C ALA A 72 12.00 -5.58 -14.03
N SER A 73 11.25 -4.50 -14.21
CA SER A 73 10.28 -4.34 -15.32
C SER A 73 10.90 -3.70 -16.56
N GLY A 74 12.21 -3.41 -16.55
CA GLY A 74 12.96 -2.83 -17.66
C GLY A 74 12.76 -1.33 -17.83
N TYR A 75 12.35 -0.63 -16.77
CA TYR A 75 12.16 0.81 -16.76
C TYR A 75 13.15 1.47 -15.79
N ASP A 76 13.43 2.74 -16.03
CA ASP A 76 14.33 3.53 -15.19
C ASP A 76 13.57 4.61 -14.42
N LEU A 77 14.02 4.89 -13.20
CA LEU A 77 13.61 6.07 -12.46
C LEU A 77 14.60 7.21 -12.71
N PRO A 78 14.12 8.43 -13.05
CA PRO A 78 15.02 9.57 -13.23
C PRO A 78 15.67 10.03 -11.92
N VAL A 79 15.05 9.72 -10.79
CA VAL A 79 15.50 10.11 -9.44
C VAL A 79 15.19 8.97 -8.47
N SER A 80 16.12 8.71 -7.54
CA SER A 80 15.91 7.74 -6.47
C SER A 80 14.70 8.12 -5.60
N PRO A 81 13.74 7.21 -5.39
CA PRO A 81 12.54 7.50 -4.63
C PRO A 81 12.87 7.69 -3.15
N VAL A 82 12.05 8.48 -2.45
CA VAL A 82 12.17 8.75 -1.01
C VAL A 82 10.95 8.23 -0.25
N ALA A 83 11.09 8.02 1.06
CA ALA A 83 10.05 7.53 1.97
C ALA A 83 9.00 8.62 2.27
N GLY A 84 8.32 9.08 1.23
CA GLY A 84 7.28 10.09 1.34
C GLY A 84 6.75 10.53 -0.03
N PRO A 85 5.83 11.51 -0.05
CA PRO A 85 5.26 12.00 -1.28
C PRO A 85 6.34 12.56 -2.24
N PRO A 86 6.19 12.36 -3.56
CA PRO A 86 5.05 11.72 -4.23
C PRO A 86 5.10 10.18 -4.25
N TYR A 87 6.25 9.58 -3.91
CA TYR A 87 6.56 8.17 -4.13
C TYR A 87 5.84 7.22 -3.18
N VAL A 88 5.77 7.57 -1.90
CA VAL A 88 5.14 6.77 -0.85
C VAL A 88 4.07 7.61 -0.17
N VAL A 89 2.85 7.08 -0.09
CA VAL A 89 1.75 7.69 0.65
C VAL A 89 1.07 6.60 1.47
N VAL A 90 0.87 6.84 2.76
CA VAL A 90 0.04 5.96 3.61
C VAL A 90 -1.38 6.51 3.64
N THR A 91 -2.35 5.63 3.40
CA THR A 91 -3.77 5.97 3.40
C THR A 91 -4.53 5.07 4.37
N SER A 92 -5.80 5.38 4.62
CA SER A 92 -6.69 4.52 5.40
C SER A 92 -7.01 3.17 4.76
N ARG A 93 -6.58 2.92 3.51
CA ARG A 93 -6.59 1.58 2.89
C ARG A 93 -5.28 0.84 3.04
N GLY A 94 -4.16 1.56 3.17
CA GLY A 94 -2.83 0.99 3.08
C GLY A 94 -1.81 1.92 2.41
N PRO A 95 -0.54 1.49 2.33
CA PRO A 95 0.51 2.16 1.57
C PRO A 95 0.26 2.14 0.06
N VAL A 96 0.58 3.25 -0.58
CA VAL A 96 0.54 3.42 -2.03
C VAL A 96 1.90 3.89 -2.52
N LEU A 97 2.49 3.13 -3.45
CA LEU A 97 3.71 3.51 -4.15
C LEU A 97 3.38 4.06 -5.54
N ARG A 98 4.05 5.12 -5.94
CA ARG A 98 3.82 5.77 -7.24
C ARG A 98 5.11 6.19 -7.88
N ALA A 99 5.21 5.93 -9.18
CA ALA A 99 6.30 6.41 -10.01
C ALA A 99 5.78 6.80 -11.39
N THR A 100 6.43 7.80 -11.98
CA THR A 100 6.29 8.07 -13.42
C THR A 100 7.37 7.27 -14.14
N ILE A 101 6.97 6.44 -15.09
CA ILE A 101 7.83 5.66 -15.98
C ILE A 101 7.39 5.92 -17.43
N ASP A 102 8.22 5.73 -18.45
CA ASP A 102 7.71 5.73 -19.84
C ASP A 102 7.03 4.36 -20.08
N PRO A 103 5.71 4.23 -20.32
CA PRO A 103 4.81 5.21 -20.96
C PRO A 103 3.76 5.90 -20.06
N GLY A 104 3.81 5.77 -18.75
CA GLY A 104 2.75 6.27 -17.87
C GLY A 104 3.07 6.33 -16.38
N ARG A 105 2.06 6.16 -15.54
CA ARG A 105 2.21 6.17 -14.09
C ARG A 105 2.01 4.78 -13.52
N LEU A 106 3.06 4.22 -12.95
CA LEU A 106 2.97 3.00 -12.16
C LEU A 106 2.41 3.33 -10.78
N VAL A 107 1.34 2.65 -10.39
CA VAL A 107 0.73 2.74 -9.06
C VAL A 107 0.62 1.34 -8.47
N ILE A 108 1.16 1.17 -7.27
CA ILE A 108 1.16 -0.07 -6.50
C ILE A 108 0.44 0.20 -5.19
N ARG A 109 -0.61 -0.55 -4.89
CA ARG A 109 -1.35 -0.40 -3.64
C ARG A 109 -1.28 -1.69 -2.84
N PHE A 110 -0.97 -1.54 -1.57
CA PHE A 110 -1.03 -2.61 -0.58
C PHE A 110 -2.30 -2.41 0.23
N ASP A 111 -3.45 -2.84 -0.30
CA ASP A 111 -4.71 -2.68 0.42
C ASP A 111 -4.73 -3.66 1.61
N ALA A 112 -4.66 -3.10 2.82
CA ALA A 112 -4.81 -3.81 4.08
C ALA A 112 -6.22 -3.64 4.67
N PHE A 113 -6.89 -2.55 4.29
CA PHE A 113 -8.26 -2.24 4.68
C PHE A 113 -9.13 -1.99 3.45
N GLU A 114 -10.35 -2.50 3.49
CA GLU A 114 -11.38 -2.15 2.52
C GLU A 114 -12.30 -1.05 3.05
N VAL A 115 -12.86 -0.29 2.12
CA VAL A 115 -13.86 0.75 2.44
C VAL A 115 -15.24 0.20 2.17
N VAL A 116 -16.00 0.01 3.23
CA VAL A 116 -17.40 -0.42 3.23
C VAL A 116 -18.28 0.82 3.23
N ARG A 117 -19.01 1.03 2.15
CA ARG A 117 -19.99 2.13 2.04
C ARG A 117 -21.40 1.60 2.28
N ASP A 118 -22.19 2.37 3.02
CA ASP A 118 -23.62 2.11 3.15
C ASP A 118 -24.34 2.55 1.87
N SER A 119 -25.55 2.04 1.65
CA SER A 119 -26.43 2.48 0.56
C SER A 119 -26.99 3.87 0.82
N ASP A 120 -27.06 4.25 2.10
CA ASP A 120 -27.36 5.60 2.54
C ASP A 120 -26.13 6.52 2.36
N PRO A 121 -26.17 7.52 1.47
CA PRO A 121 -25.03 8.39 1.19
C PRO A 121 -24.67 9.32 2.36
N ASP A 122 -25.58 9.53 3.32
CA ASP A 122 -25.32 10.37 4.50
C ASP A 122 -24.53 9.62 5.58
N ARG A 123 -24.36 8.31 5.45
CA ARG A 123 -23.54 7.51 6.36
C ARG A 123 -22.06 7.57 5.98
N PRO A 124 -21.17 7.81 6.96
CA PRO A 124 -19.75 7.81 6.68
C PRO A 124 -19.28 6.43 6.22
N PRO A 125 -18.27 6.35 5.34
CA PRO A 125 -17.63 5.09 5.00
C PRO A 125 -17.03 4.44 6.25
N ALA A 126 -17.14 3.12 6.34
CA ALA A 126 -16.44 2.34 7.34
C ALA A 126 -15.24 1.63 6.71
N TYR A 127 -14.25 1.33 7.53
CA TYR A 127 -13.00 0.69 7.18
C TYR A 127 -12.97 -0.67 7.88
N ARG A 128 -12.73 -1.73 7.11
CA ARG A 128 -12.66 -3.10 7.61
C ARG A 128 -11.30 -3.68 7.25
N ARG A 129 -10.65 -4.32 8.23
CA ARG A 129 -9.40 -5.06 8.02
C ARG A 129 -9.65 -6.25 7.09
N LEU A 130 -8.80 -6.40 6.08
CA LEU A 130 -8.80 -7.56 5.19
C LEU A 130 -8.10 -8.76 5.84
N ASP A 131 -8.40 -9.97 5.38
CA ASP A 131 -7.61 -11.16 5.72
C ASP A 131 -6.41 -11.25 4.76
N GLY A 132 -5.28 -10.66 5.18
CA GLY A 132 -4.10 -10.49 4.33
C GLY A 132 -3.99 -9.11 3.65
N ILE A 133 -3.06 -9.02 2.69
CA ILE A 133 -2.86 -7.83 1.85
C ILE A 133 -3.34 -8.10 0.43
N ARG A 134 -4.23 -7.24 -0.07
CA ARG A 134 -4.58 -7.22 -1.50
C ARG A 134 -3.61 -6.29 -2.23
N LEU A 135 -2.71 -6.89 -3.01
CA LEU A 135 -1.78 -6.18 -3.87
C LEU A 135 -2.44 -5.84 -5.21
N GLU A 136 -2.60 -4.55 -5.48
CA GLU A 136 -3.08 -4.01 -6.77
C GLU A 136 -1.95 -3.26 -7.47
N VAL A 137 -1.76 -3.52 -8.76
CA VAL A 137 -0.75 -2.87 -9.60
C VAL A 137 -1.43 -2.37 -10.87
N SER A 138 -1.27 -1.08 -11.16
CA SER A 138 -1.81 -0.44 -12.37
C SER A 138 -0.77 0.42 -13.05
N LEU A 139 -0.89 0.51 -14.38
CA LEU A 139 -0.15 1.44 -15.21
C LEU A 139 -1.19 2.35 -15.88
N GLU A 140 -1.20 3.62 -15.49
CA GLU A 140 -2.11 4.66 -16.01
C GLU A 140 -1.49 5.48 -17.13
#